data_AF-A0A2W4II95-F1
#
_entry.id   AF-A0A2W4II95-F1
#
_cell.length_a   1.000
_cell.length_b   1.000
_cell.length_c   1.000
_cell.angle_alpha   90.00
_cell.angle_beta   90.00
_cell.angle_gamma   90.00
#
_symmetry.space_group_name_H-M   'P 1'
#
loop_
_entity.id
_entity.type
_entity.pdbx_description
1 polymer ?
#
loop_
_entity_poly.entity_id
_entity_poly.type
_entity_poly.pdbx_seq_one_letter_code
_entity_poly.pdbx_strand_id
1 'polypeptide(L)'
;MFFLRMMDGDIKTDTAMDHLPAECSKCKRPLCLRQKVMNLTVGNVDELFCLECLGQESDRKAVEVLLTLKGYALSRECFSKEWRRYTTVDDCPDRLGCCPEQCFSQP
;
A
#
# COMPACT_ATOMS: atom_id res chain seq x y z
N MET A 1 -12.86 20.63 1.49
CA MET A 1 -13.91 19.82 2.15
C MET A 1 -13.77 18.40 1.59
N PHE A 2 -12.93 17.57 2.19
CA PHE A 2 -12.65 16.22 1.70
C PHE A 2 -13.76 15.28 2.15
N PHE A 3 -14.57 14.83 1.19
CA PHE A 3 -15.63 13.86 1.43
C PHE A 3 -15.01 12.46 1.63
N LEU A 4 -14.90 12.03 2.88
CA LEU A 4 -14.70 10.63 3.24
C LEU A 4 -15.98 9.86 2.90
N ARG A 5 -16.04 9.27 1.71
CA ARG A 5 -17.04 8.24 1.41
C ARG A 5 -16.54 6.93 2.00
N MET A 6 -17.07 6.59 3.17
CA MET A 6 -17.00 5.22 3.70
C MET A 6 -17.72 4.31 2.70
N MET A 7 -16.98 3.42 2.06
CA MET A 7 -17.56 2.32 1.29
C MET A 7 -17.57 1.08 2.19
N ASP A 8 -18.70 0.88 2.87
CA ASP A 8 -19.11 -0.42 3.39
C ASP A 8 -19.56 -1.27 2.20
N GLY A 9 -18.62 -1.98 1.60
CA GLY A 9 -18.89 -2.94 0.54
C GLY A 9 -17.84 -4.03 0.62
N ASP A 10 -18.29 -5.28 0.78
CA ASP A 10 -17.46 -6.48 0.72
C ASP A 10 -16.70 -6.53 -0.61
N ILE A 11 -15.52 -5.90 -0.65
CA ILE A 11 -14.57 -6.07 -1.73
C ILE A 11 -14.09 -7.51 -1.61
N LYS A 12 -14.50 -8.37 -2.55
CA LYS A 12 -13.89 -9.69 -2.75
C LYS A 12 -12.41 -9.49 -3.09
N THR A 13 -11.58 -9.43 -2.05
CA THR A 13 -10.17 -9.04 -2.11
C THR A 13 -9.29 -10.07 -2.82
N ASP A 14 -9.73 -11.32 -2.93
CA ASP A 14 -8.95 -12.40 -3.58
C ASP A 14 -8.77 -12.23 -5.10
N THR A 15 -9.55 -11.35 -5.77
CA THR A 15 -9.43 -11.08 -7.22
C THR A 15 -9.14 -9.63 -7.56
N ALA A 16 -9.24 -8.71 -6.60
CA ALA A 16 -9.10 -7.28 -6.86
C ALA A 16 -7.64 -6.84 -7.07
N MET A 17 -6.68 -7.52 -6.45
CA MET A 17 -5.27 -7.10 -6.45
C MET A 17 -4.52 -7.41 -7.76
N ASP A 18 -4.95 -8.44 -8.50
CA ASP A 18 -4.25 -8.93 -9.69
C ASP A 18 -4.47 -8.01 -10.90
N HIS A 19 -5.56 -7.25 -10.93
CA HIS A 19 -5.88 -6.28 -11.98
C HIS A 19 -5.25 -4.90 -11.73
N LEU A 20 -4.68 -4.69 -10.55
CA LEU A 20 -4.11 -3.40 -10.18
C LEU A 20 -2.76 -3.15 -10.88
N PRO A 21 -2.48 -1.90 -11.29
CA PRO A 21 -1.22 -1.51 -11.91
C PRO A 21 0.00 -2.08 -11.17
N ALA A 22 0.94 -2.66 -11.92
CA ALA A 22 2.17 -3.21 -11.35
C ALA A 22 3.26 -2.16 -11.14
N GLU A 23 3.05 -0.93 -11.62
CA GLU A 23 4.05 0.14 -11.61
C GLU A 23 3.45 1.44 -11.07
N CYS A 24 4.30 2.26 -10.47
CA CYS A 24 3.96 3.60 -10.01
C CYS A 24 3.56 4.48 -11.19
N SER A 25 2.39 5.11 -11.15
CA SER A 25 1.90 6.01 -12.20
C SER A 25 2.86 7.16 -12.49
N LYS A 26 3.56 7.66 -11.46
CA LYS A 26 4.47 8.84 -11.53
C LYS A 26 5.90 8.50 -11.95
N CYS A 27 6.55 7.56 -11.26
CA CYS A 27 7.98 7.26 -11.45
C CYS A 27 8.25 5.91 -12.14
N LYS A 28 7.20 5.15 -12.50
CA LYS A 28 7.27 3.85 -13.20
C LYS A 28 8.04 2.75 -12.46
N ARG A 29 8.41 2.94 -11.18
CA ARG A 29 9.00 1.88 -10.36
C ARG A 29 7.99 0.75 -10.10
N PRO A 30 8.43 -0.51 -10.00
CA PRO A 30 7.55 -1.63 -9.68
C PRO A 30 6.92 -1.47 -8.29
N LEU A 31 5.66 -1.89 -8.17
CA LEU A 31 4.90 -1.84 -6.94
C LEU A 31 4.78 -3.22 -6.30
N CYS A 32 5.10 -3.29 -5.01
CA CYS A 32 4.87 -4.50 -4.23
C CYS A 32 3.38 -4.62 -3.83
N LEU A 33 2.93 -5.82 -3.46
CA LEU A 33 1.55 -6.04 -3.01
C LEU A 33 1.17 -5.10 -1.86
N ARG A 34 2.07 -4.89 -0.89
CA ARG A 34 1.82 -3.97 0.24
C ARG A 34 1.66 -2.52 -0.20
N GLN A 35 2.39 -2.08 -1.23
CA GLN A 35 2.19 -0.74 -1.81
C GLN A 35 0.84 -0.65 -2.52
N LYS A 36 0.39 -1.70 -3.21
CA LYS A 36 -0.97 -1.76 -3.76
C LYS A 36 -2.01 -1.66 -2.65
N VAL A 37 -1.87 -2.44 -1.57
CA VAL A 37 -2.74 -2.34 -0.37
C VAL A 37 -2.73 -0.91 0.17
N MET A 38 -1.56 -0.28 0.37
CA MET A 38 -1.47 1.10 0.86
C MET A 38 -2.21 2.09 -0.03
N ASN A 39 -2.09 1.97 -1.35
CA ASN A 39 -2.86 2.82 -2.27
C ASN A 39 -4.37 2.63 -2.10
N LEU A 40 -4.84 1.39 -1.99
CA LEU A 40 -6.25 1.12 -1.72
C LEU A 40 -6.71 1.72 -0.39
N THR A 41 -5.87 1.69 0.66
CA THR A 41 -6.23 2.29 1.96
C THR A 41 -6.44 3.79 1.90
N VAL A 42 -5.84 4.48 0.94
CA VAL A 42 -6.02 5.92 0.70
C VAL A 42 -6.99 6.22 -0.45
N GLY A 43 -7.65 5.20 -1.00
CA GLY A 43 -8.65 5.33 -2.07
C GLY A 43 -8.08 5.39 -3.49
N ASN A 44 -6.79 5.15 -3.68
CA ASN A 44 -6.16 5.10 -4.99
C ASN A 44 -6.43 3.74 -5.65
N VAL A 45 -7.23 3.72 -6.72
CA VAL A 45 -7.62 2.50 -7.45
C VAL A 45 -7.16 2.49 -8.91
N ASP A 46 -7.18 3.65 -9.58
CA ASP A 46 -6.81 3.77 -10.99
C ASP A 46 -5.32 4.12 -11.17
N GLU A 47 -4.81 4.96 -10.28
CA GLU A 47 -3.41 5.39 -10.28
C GLU A 47 -2.75 4.98 -8.97
N LEU A 48 -1.74 4.11 -9.06
CA LEU A 48 -1.02 3.63 -7.89
C LEU A 48 0.34 4.30 -7.79
N PHE A 49 0.77 4.59 -6.59
CA PHE A 49 2.02 5.30 -6.32
C PHE A 49 2.94 4.47 -5.45
N CYS A 50 4.25 4.53 -5.73
CA CYS A 50 5.24 3.98 -4.81
C CYS A 50 5.28 4.81 -3.52
N LEU A 51 5.91 4.25 -2.49
CA LEU A 51 5.96 4.88 -1.17
C LEU A 51 6.59 6.29 -1.19
N GLU A 52 7.65 6.49 -1.97
CA GLU A 52 8.27 7.80 -2.16
C GLU A 52 7.29 8.81 -2.78
N CYS A 53 6.57 8.41 -3.84
CA CYS A 53 5.61 9.30 -4.49
C CYS A 53 4.41 9.60 -3.58
N LEU A 54 3.90 8.62 -2.82
CA LEU A 54 2.86 8.88 -1.81
C LEU A 54 3.35 9.87 -0.75
N GLY A 55 4.60 9.76 -0.32
CA GLY A 55 5.25 10.71 0.58
C GLY A 55 5.26 12.13 0.00
N GLN A 56 5.70 12.27 -1.25
CA GLN A 56 5.75 13.57 -1.94
C GLN A 56 4.37 14.22 -2.08
N GLU A 57 3.33 13.46 -2.45
CA GLU A 57 1.96 13.99 -2.58
C GLU A 57 1.38 14.42 -1.23
N SER A 58 1.87 13.85 -0.13
CA SER A 58 1.36 14.10 1.23
C SER A 58 2.27 15.02 2.05
N ASP A 59 3.34 15.57 1.47
CA ASP A 59 4.42 16.30 2.15
C ASP A 59 4.97 15.54 3.39
N ARG A 60 5.18 14.23 3.23
CA ARG A 60 5.65 13.31 4.27
C ARG A 60 6.81 12.48 3.79
N LYS A 61 7.60 11.97 4.73
CA LYS A 61 8.63 10.98 4.40
C LYS A 61 7.98 9.65 4.06
N ALA A 62 8.59 8.90 3.14
CA ALA A 62 8.16 7.55 2.75
C ALA A 62 7.88 6.66 3.97
N VAL A 63 8.79 6.65 4.95
CA VAL A 63 8.64 5.85 6.18
C VAL A 63 7.45 6.25 7.04
N GLU A 64 7.11 7.54 7.10
CA GLU A 64 5.98 8.04 7.88
C GLU A 64 4.65 7.60 7.26
N VAL A 65 4.58 7.65 5.92
CA VAL A 65 3.45 7.12 5.15
C VAL A 65 3.32 5.63 5.40
N LEU A 66 4.42 4.88 5.33
CA LEU A 66 4.42 3.43 5.56
C LEU A 66 3.87 3.10 6.95
N LEU A 67 4.39 3.72 8.02
CA LEU A 67 3.95 3.41 9.38
C LEU A 67 2.47 3.74 9.59
N THR A 68 2.02 4.87 9.05
CA THR A 68 0.61 5.30 9.14
C THR A 68 -0.31 4.31 8.43
N LEU A 69 -0.01 3.99 7.17
CA LEU A 69 -0.87 3.14 6.35
C LEU A 69 -0.76 1.66 6.72
N LYS A 70 0.40 1.19 7.20
CA LYS A 70 0.57 -0.15 7.78
C LYS A 70 -0.36 -0.35 8.97
N GLY A 71 -0.39 0.61 9.91
CA GLY A 71 -1.28 0.55 11.07
C GLY A 71 -2.75 0.46 10.66
N TYR A 72 -3.16 1.30 9.71
CA TYR A 72 -4.51 1.27 9.17
C TYR A 72 -4.84 -0.06 8.46
N ALA A 73 -3.98 -0.52 7.55
CA ALA A 73 -4.15 -1.75 6.80
C ALA A 73 -4.26 -2.98 7.72
N LEU A 74 -3.43 -3.06 8.76
CA LEU A 74 -3.45 -4.17 9.71
C LEU A 74 -4.68 -4.15 10.63
N SER A 75 -5.31 -2.99 10.84
CA SER A 75 -6.53 -2.85 11.64
C SER A 75 -7.82 -3.29 10.92
N ARG A 76 -7.76 -3.49 9.60
CA ARG A 76 -8.91 -3.81 8.75
C ARG A 76 -8.73 -5.20 8.15
N GLU A 77 -9.65 -6.11 8.42
CA GLU A 77 -9.53 -7.51 8.00
C GLU A 77 -9.29 -7.65 6.49
N CYS A 78 -10.04 -6.90 5.68
CA CYS A 78 -9.95 -6.90 4.22
C CYS A 78 -8.53 -6.59 3.70
N PHE A 79 -7.81 -5.68 4.33
CA PHE A 79 -6.44 -5.32 3.93
C PHE A 79 -5.39 -6.18 4.63
N SER A 80 -5.63 -6.58 5.88
CA SER A 80 -4.67 -7.35 6.68
C SER A 80 -4.42 -8.75 6.10
N LYS A 81 -5.44 -9.40 5.52
CA LYS A 81 -5.31 -10.70 4.85
C LYS A 81 -4.31 -10.62 3.70
N GLU A 82 -4.48 -9.62 2.83
CA GLU A 82 -3.59 -9.40 1.69
C GLU A 82 -2.19 -8.97 2.13
N TRP A 83 -2.09 -8.09 3.13
CA TRP A 83 -0.81 -7.63 3.66
C TRP A 83 0.07 -8.78 4.16
N ARG A 84 -0.54 -9.78 4.82
CA ARG A 84 0.12 -10.95 5.40
C ARG A 84 0.56 -11.99 4.38
N ARG A 85 0.11 -11.90 3.11
CA ARG A 85 0.57 -12.81 2.03
C ARG A 85 2.06 -12.62 1.73
N TYR A 86 2.60 -11.43 1.93
CA TYR A 86 4.04 -11.17 1.90
C TYR A 86 4.62 -11.44 3.28
N THR A 87 5.46 -12.47 3.39
CA THR A 87 6.04 -12.89 4.67
C THR A 87 7.47 -12.40 4.83
N THR A 88 8.22 -12.28 3.74
CA THR A 88 9.64 -11.89 3.78
C THR A 88 9.96 -10.76 2.82
N VAL A 89 11.12 -10.11 3.01
CA VAL A 89 11.59 -9.04 2.13
C VAL A 89 11.85 -9.52 0.70
N ASP A 90 12.03 -10.83 0.51
CA ASP A 90 12.29 -11.40 -0.80
C ASP A 90 11.10 -11.27 -1.76
N ASP A 91 9.90 -11.14 -1.21
CA ASP A 91 8.68 -10.87 -1.96
C ASP A 91 8.66 -9.42 -2.49
N CYS A 92 9.48 -8.51 -1.95
CA CYS A 92 9.46 -7.10 -2.34
C CYS A 92 10.31 -6.81 -3.61
N PRO A 93 9.71 -6.32 -4.71
CA PRO A 93 10.44 -5.96 -5.93
C PRO A 93 11.36 -4.74 -5.75
N ASP A 94 11.12 -3.89 -4.75
CA ASP A 94 11.99 -2.75 -4.40
C ASP A 94 12.46 -2.86 -2.95
N ARG A 95 13.62 -3.51 -2.76
CA ARG A 95 14.19 -3.80 -1.43
C ARG A 95 14.77 -2.57 -0.74
N LEU A 96 15.12 -1.52 -1.49
CA LEU A 96 15.79 -0.33 -0.95
C LEU A 96 14.81 0.84 -0.77
N GLY A 97 13.86 1.03 -1.69
CA GLY A 97 12.86 2.11 -1.64
C GLY A 97 11.66 1.84 -0.73
N CYS A 98 11.52 0.63 -0.17
CA CYS A 98 10.33 0.22 0.59
C CYS A 98 10.53 0.16 2.11
N CYS A 99 11.64 0.68 2.65
CA CYS A 99 11.92 0.71 4.10
C CYS A 99 11.69 -0.67 4.78
N PRO A 100 12.42 -1.73 4.37
CA PRO A 100 12.09 -3.11 4.70
C PRO A 100 12.07 -3.39 6.21
N GLU A 101 12.98 -2.79 6.97
CA GLU A 101 13.03 -2.95 8.43
C GLU A 101 11.70 -2.54 9.09
N GLN A 102 11.13 -1.41 8.68
CA GLN A 102 9.87 -0.89 9.20
C GLN A 102 8.66 -1.61 8.58
N CYS A 103 8.77 -2.01 7.30
CA CYS A 103 7.69 -2.70 6.60
C CYS A 103 7.41 -4.09 7.20
N PHE A 104 8.46 -4.83 7.55
CA PHE A 104 8.40 -6.19 8.08
C PHE A 104 8.53 -6.29 9.60
N SER A 105 8.70 -5.17 10.33
CA SER A 105 8.62 -5.19 11.79
C SER A 105 7.25 -5.70 12.26
N GLN A 106 7.19 -6.27 13.45
CA GLN A 106 5.88 -6.50 14.08
C GLN A 106 5.17 -5.15 14.31
N PRO A 107 3.82 -5.12 14.23
CA PRO A 107 3.04 -3.94 14.58
C PRO A 107 3.15 -3.60 16.06
#